data_AF-A0A816KMV9-F1
#
_entry.id   AF-A0A816KMV9-F1
#
_cell.length_a   1.000
_cell.length_b   1.000
_cell.length_c   1.000
_cell.angle_alpha   90.00
_cell.angle_beta   90.00
_cell.angle_gamma   90.00
#
_symmetry.space_group_name_H-M   'P 1'
#
loop_
_entity.id
_entity.type
_entity.pdbx_description
1 polymer ?
#
loop_
_entity_poly.entity_id
_entity_poly.type
_entity_poly.pdbx_seq_one_letter_code
_entity_poly.pdbx_strand_id
1 'polypeptide(L)'
;MSTNEPEQENRALEETGGNEDRDTPMITLDEIAVTTDDEYDVPGREMMSTDLRGDSSRRDHPCQFDGFDLPTVGPISSYRLRHFEHARYWHPSNKAFVKVYAQLGLHRYNFLEGTNYRFSLLQSYNRGMTSGAARYYLSLFADCPDSGRTLPFHALVSENRIGRLDISVHIARPRCSEEQPRLCRPTYTCSPLPRWPSSEMFAQRRFYTLNEHELRNTDWVRLYLDLAHSTCDRGMTDSQLSDFYIEQVAIRSLSDADPPRLDSKSVVVYMVYKDLAKDRLGEPCYRKAIIRRVYDESSRSLTFQGKHWSFSEEKEKKKKKKDKKRFALLKKRLGVCGAWRLGIDVYRKRGIRSSSTTR
;
A
#
# COMPACT_ATOMS: atom_id res chain seq x y z
N MET A 1 32.72 -29.10 62.16
CA MET A 1 32.19 -27.85 62.72
C MET A 1 31.16 -27.33 61.72
N SER A 2 29.97 -27.93 61.70
CA SER A 2 28.76 -27.50 62.44
C SER A 2 28.28 -26.12 61.97
N THR A 3 27.35 -26.06 61.01
CA THR A 3 25.88 -26.25 61.09
C THR A 3 25.17 -24.94 61.41
N ASN A 4 24.23 -24.52 60.55
CA ASN A 4 22.80 -24.41 60.90
C ASN A 4 22.01 -23.78 59.72
N GLU A 5 21.31 -24.64 58.98
CA GLU A 5 19.88 -24.47 58.65
C GLU A 5 19.06 -24.93 59.91
N PRO A 6 17.72 -24.78 60.05
CA PRO A 6 16.73 -25.08 59.00
C PRO A 6 15.35 -24.35 59.04
N GLU A 7 14.56 -24.62 57.98
CA GLU A 7 13.12 -24.98 57.92
C GLU A 7 12.00 -24.17 58.61
N GLN A 8 10.92 -23.91 57.85
CA GLN A 8 9.59 -24.60 57.92
C GLN A 8 8.52 -23.73 57.23
N GLU A 9 7.35 -24.19 56.78
CA GLU A 9 6.80 -25.44 56.23
C GLU A 9 5.32 -25.08 55.88
N ASN A 10 4.75 -25.79 54.92
CA ASN A 10 3.39 -25.67 54.37
C ASN A 10 2.22 -25.61 55.38
N ARG A 11 1.10 -24.98 54.96
CA ARG A 11 -0.24 -25.56 55.14
C ARG A 11 -1.29 -24.93 54.21
N ALA A 12 -1.85 -25.76 53.34
CA ALA A 12 -3.21 -25.62 52.84
C ALA A 12 -4.19 -26.16 53.89
N LEU A 13 -5.40 -25.59 53.96
CA LEU A 13 -6.65 -26.29 54.29
C LEU A 13 -7.85 -25.41 53.90
N GLU A 14 -8.92 -26.11 53.58
CA GLU A 14 -10.12 -25.72 52.86
C GLU A 14 -11.20 -25.02 53.72
N GLU A 15 -12.17 -24.48 52.98
CA GLU A 15 -13.62 -24.68 53.18
C GLU A 15 -14.49 -23.59 53.83
N THR A 16 -15.70 -23.51 53.26
CA THR A 16 -16.93 -22.78 53.64
C THR A 16 -16.93 -21.28 53.29
N GLY A 17 -17.87 -20.71 52.53
CA GLY A 17 -19.26 -21.07 52.26
C GLY A 17 -20.11 -19.84 52.63
N GLY A 18 -20.92 -19.31 51.71
CA GLY A 18 -21.92 -18.29 52.06
C GLY A 18 -22.19 -17.24 50.97
N ASN A 19 -23.43 -17.28 50.48
CA ASN A 19 -24.11 -16.35 49.57
C ASN A 19 -23.87 -14.86 49.87
N GLU A 20 -23.98 -14.02 48.84
CA GLU A 20 -24.99 -12.95 48.84
C GLU A 20 -25.22 -12.35 47.45
N ASP A 21 -26.49 -12.07 47.20
CA ASP A 21 -27.15 -11.70 45.97
C ASP A 21 -26.75 -10.33 45.43
N ARG A 22 -26.75 -10.17 44.11
CA ARG A 22 -27.15 -8.90 43.46
C ARG A 22 -27.97 -9.16 42.21
N ASP A 23 -29.25 -8.86 42.38
CA ASP A 23 -30.32 -8.77 41.40
C ASP A 23 -29.94 -7.99 40.13
N THR A 24 -30.28 -8.56 38.99
CA THR A 24 -30.46 -7.84 37.71
C THR A 24 -31.91 -8.06 37.27
N PRO A 25 -32.78 -7.03 37.22
CA PRO A 25 -34.14 -7.25 36.76
C PRO A 25 -34.19 -7.32 35.22
N MET A 26 -34.71 -8.44 34.76
CA MET A 26 -35.33 -8.61 33.44
C MET A 26 -36.51 -7.65 33.30
N ILE A 27 -36.53 -6.85 32.24
CA ILE A 27 -37.71 -6.08 31.84
C ILE A 27 -38.44 -6.87 30.77
N THR A 28 -39.69 -7.16 31.10
CA THR A 28 -40.69 -7.92 30.38
C THR A 28 -41.17 -7.19 29.12
N LEU A 29 -41.38 -7.97 28.05
CA LEU A 29 -42.17 -7.62 26.88
C LEU A 29 -43.63 -7.94 27.21
N ASP A 30 -44.49 -6.92 27.23
CA ASP A 30 -45.93 -7.12 27.04
C ASP A 30 -46.54 -5.96 26.25
N GLU A 31 -47.29 -6.38 25.22
CA GLU A 31 -48.52 -5.82 24.65
C GLU A 31 -48.65 -4.31 24.42
N ILE A 32 -48.69 -3.92 23.13
CA ILE A 32 -49.77 -3.04 22.63
C ILE A 32 -50.30 -3.60 21.30
N ALA A 33 -51.61 -3.77 21.29
CA ALA A 33 -52.43 -4.46 20.30
C ALA A 33 -52.55 -3.75 18.95
N VAL A 34 -52.80 -4.60 17.94
CA VAL A 34 -53.30 -4.28 16.61
C VAL A 34 -54.78 -3.92 16.71
N THR A 35 -55.17 -2.81 16.09
CA THR A 35 -56.54 -2.60 15.58
C THR A 35 -56.42 -1.92 14.22
N THR A 36 -56.91 -2.60 13.18
CA THR A 36 -57.13 -2.08 11.84
C THR A 36 -58.50 -1.44 11.72
N ASP A 37 -58.59 -0.60 10.68
CA ASP A 37 -59.77 -0.29 9.85
C ASP A 37 -60.37 1.13 9.94
N ASP A 38 -60.75 1.56 8.72
CA ASP A 38 -61.52 2.73 8.28
C ASP A 38 -60.75 4.05 8.07
N GLU A 39 -60.93 4.83 7.00
CA GLU A 39 -61.54 4.70 5.68
C GLU A 39 -61.09 5.98 4.90
N TYR A 40 -61.26 5.97 3.58
CA TYR A 40 -60.83 6.98 2.60
C TYR A 40 -61.24 8.43 2.90
N ASP A 41 -60.38 9.40 2.54
CA ASP A 41 -60.79 10.46 1.59
C ASP A 41 -59.63 11.30 1.03
N VAL A 42 -59.69 11.58 -0.28
CA VAL A 42 -58.82 12.51 -1.01
C VAL A 42 -59.71 13.66 -1.51
N PRO A 43 -59.32 14.91 -1.27
CA PRO A 43 -59.31 15.90 -2.35
C PRO A 43 -57.98 16.67 -2.33
N GLY A 44 -57.34 16.97 -3.46
CA GLY A 44 -57.90 17.81 -4.51
C GLY A 44 -57.25 19.19 -4.40
N ARG A 45 -56.37 19.48 -5.36
CA ARG A 45 -55.65 20.75 -5.62
C ARG A 45 -56.26 22.01 -4.99
N GLU A 46 -55.41 22.78 -4.31
CA GLU A 46 -55.40 24.25 -4.44
C GLU A 46 -53.95 24.77 -4.56
N MET A 47 -53.68 25.42 -5.69
CA MET A 47 -52.54 26.32 -5.84
C MET A 47 -52.86 27.60 -5.05
N MET A 48 -52.11 27.88 -4.00
CA MET A 48 -52.03 29.23 -3.44
C MET A 48 -50.58 29.69 -3.45
N SER A 49 -50.31 30.62 -4.37
CA SER A 49 -49.14 31.48 -4.38
C SER A 49 -49.34 32.54 -3.29
N THR A 50 -48.41 32.59 -2.34
CA THR A 50 -48.18 33.79 -1.52
C THR A 50 -46.67 34.00 -1.39
N ASP A 51 -46.17 34.96 -2.16
CA ASP A 51 -44.89 35.61 -1.92
C ASP A 51 -44.99 36.42 -0.62
N LEU A 52 -44.15 36.11 0.38
CA LEU A 52 -43.61 37.13 1.29
C LEU A 52 -42.17 36.79 1.69
N ARG A 53 -41.32 37.79 1.45
CA ARG A 53 -39.88 37.86 1.73
C ARG A 53 -39.53 37.45 3.16
N GLY A 54 -38.48 36.65 3.30
CA GLY A 54 -37.83 36.37 4.58
C GLY A 54 -36.57 35.52 4.43
N ASP A 55 -35.43 36.21 4.50
CA ASP A 55 -34.12 35.69 4.89
C ASP A 55 -33.29 34.86 3.90
N SER A 56 -32.68 35.58 2.95
CA SER A 56 -31.60 35.08 2.09
C SER A 56 -30.25 35.10 2.81
N SER A 57 -29.99 34.20 3.76
CA SER A 57 -28.61 33.97 4.23
C SER A 57 -28.35 32.57 4.80
N ARG A 58 -28.71 31.52 4.07
CA ARG A 58 -27.98 30.24 4.13
C ARG A 58 -27.80 29.72 2.71
N ARG A 59 -26.80 30.26 2.02
CA ARG A 59 -26.25 29.56 0.86
C ARG A 59 -25.43 28.42 1.44
N ASP A 60 -26.04 27.24 1.55
CA ASP A 60 -25.28 26.01 1.67
C ASP A 60 -24.35 25.96 0.45
N HIS A 61 -23.06 26.24 0.69
CA HIS A 61 -22.05 25.99 -0.32
C HIS A 61 -22.12 24.50 -0.64
N PRO A 62 -22.33 24.09 -1.90
CA PRO A 62 -22.28 22.68 -2.23
C PRO A 62 -20.87 22.19 -1.85
N CYS A 63 -20.79 21.33 -0.83
CA CYS A 63 -19.56 20.69 -0.40
C CYS A 63 -18.88 20.12 -1.65
N GLN A 64 -17.80 20.76 -2.08
CA GLN A 64 -17.08 20.37 -3.27
C GLN A 64 -16.61 18.93 -3.05
N PHE A 65 -17.13 17.99 -3.84
CA PHE A 65 -16.82 16.58 -3.69
C PHE A 65 -15.32 16.34 -3.85
N ASP A 66 -14.65 15.95 -2.76
CA ASP A 66 -13.19 15.80 -2.69
C ASP A 66 -12.72 14.35 -2.97
N GLY A 67 -13.67 13.45 -3.27
CA GLY A 67 -13.44 12.07 -3.65
C GLY A 67 -13.42 11.06 -2.50
N PHE A 68 -13.54 11.50 -1.23
CA PHE A 68 -13.55 10.61 -0.06
C PHE A 68 -14.96 10.17 0.35
N ASP A 69 -15.93 11.10 0.33
CA ASP A 69 -17.30 10.85 0.79
C ASP A 69 -18.23 10.43 -0.36
N LEU A 70 -18.09 9.19 -0.85
CA LEU A 70 -19.02 8.62 -1.86
C LEU A 70 -20.30 8.07 -1.19
N PRO A 71 -21.50 8.38 -1.70
CA PRO A 71 -22.73 7.77 -1.20
C PRO A 71 -22.70 6.26 -1.47
N THR A 72 -22.97 5.46 -0.44
CA THR A 72 -22.93 3.98 -0.45
C THR A 72 -23.99 3.37 -1.37
N VAL A 73 -25.03 4.13 -1.72
CA VAL A 73 -26.16 3.68 -2.54
C VAL A 73 -26.36 4.68 -3.68
N GLY A 74 -25.98 4.29 -4.89
CA GLY A 74 -26.18 5.08 -6.10
C GLY A 74 -25.60 4.36 -7.32
N PRO A 75 -26.15 4.57 -8.53
CA PRO A 75 -25.55 4.06 -9.76
C PRO A 75 -24.10 4.54 -9.84
N ILE A 76 -23.20 3.71 -10.40
CA ILE A 76 -21.78 3.99 -10.65
C ILE A 76 -21.57 5.50 -10.74
N SER A 77 -21.02 6.10 -9.68
CA SER A 77 -21.05 7.56 -9.52
C SER A 77 -20.50 8.23 -10.79
N SER A 78 -21.05 9.39 -11.15
CA SER A 78 -20.63 10.22 -12.29
C SER A 78 -19.10 10.44 -12.36
N TYR A 79 -18.39 10.20 -11.25
CA TYR A 79 -16.94 10.30 -11.08
C TYR A 79 -16.14 9.04 -11.48
N ARG A 80 -16.77 7.95 -11.96
CA ARG A 80 -16.11 6.66 -12.29
C ARG A 80 -15.27 6.09 -11.14
N LEU A 81 -15.69 6.35 -9.90
CA LEU A 81 -15.09 5.80 -8.69
C LEU A 81 -15.96 4.63 -8.18
N ARG A 82 -15.30 3.58 -7.69
CA ARG A 82 -15.93 2.46 -6.97
C ARG A 82 -15.53 2.54 -5.50
N HIS A 83 -16.54 2.51 -4.62
CA HIS A 83 -16.34 2.48 -3.18
C HIS A 83 -16.09 1.05 -2.68
N PHE A 84 -15.16 0.91 -1.74
CA PHE A 84 -14.84 -0.34 -1.06
C PHE A 84 -14.80 -0.10 0.44
N GLU A 85 -15.64 -0.81 1.17
CA GLU A 85 -15.71 -0.74 2.62
C GLU A 85 -15.13 -2.03 3.23
N HIS A 86 -14.40 -1.90 4.34
CA HIS A 86 -13.78 -3.03 5.03
C HIS A 86 -14.75 -4.17 5.35
N ALA A 87 -16.01 -3.86 5.65
CA ALA A 87 -17.02 -4.84 6.06
C ALA A 87 -17.73 -5.57 4.89
N ARG A 88 -17.73 -5.03 3.66
CA ARG A 88 -18.70 -5.47 2.62
C ARG A 88 -18.10 -6.00 1.31
N TYR A 89 -16.93 -5.52 0.88
CA TYR A 89 -16.45 -5.77 -0.50
C TYR A 89 -14.98 -6.15 -0.61
N TRP A 90 -14.35 -6.53 0.50
CA TRP A 90 -12.92 -6.78 0.52
C TRP A 90 -12.56 -8.13 -0.11
N HIS A 91 -12.09 -8.13 -1.36
CA HIS A 91 -11.41 -9.31 -1.90
C HIS A 91 -10.05 -9.46 -1.19
N PRO A 92 -9.77 -10.58 -0.49
CA PRO A 92 -8.59 -10.73 0.37
C PRO A 92 -7.27 -10.40 -0.33
N SER A 93 -7.16 -10.72 -1.63
CA SER A 93 -5.94 -10.47 -2.40
C SER A 93 -5.56 -8.98 -2.50
N ASN A 94 -6.52 -8.06 -2.47
CA ASN A 94 -6.23 -6.64 -2.60
C ASN A 94 -5.91 -5.98 -1.24
N LYS A 95 -5.92 -6.76 -0.14
CA LYS A 95 -5.80 -6.22 1.22
C LYS A 95 -4.47 -5.56 1.48
N ALA A 96 -3.40 -6.29 1.20
CA ALA A 96 -2.06 -5.91 1.57
C ALA A 96 -1.65 -4.62 0.87
N PHE A 97 -1.78 -4.55 -0.46
CA PHE A 97 -1.28 -3.39 -1.21
C PHE A 97 -2.04 -2.10 -0.88
N VAL A 98 -3.37 -2.16 -0.66
CA VAL A 98 -4.14 -0.96 -0.32
C VAL A 98 -3.80 -0.49 1.11
N LYS A 99 -3.57 -1.42 2.05
CA LYS A 99 -3.05 -1.10 3.38
C LYS A 99 -1.69 -0.40 3.30
N VAL A 100 -0.79 -0.88 2.44
CA VAL A 100 0.50 -0.23 2.18
C VAL A 100 0.32 1.19 1.62
N TYR A 101 -0.66 1.43 0.73
CA TYR A 101 -0.98 2.79 0.26
C TYR A 101 -1.52 3.69 1.39
N ALA A 102 -2.30 3.14 2.32
CA ALA A 102 -2.81 3.87 3.47
C ALA A 102 -1.67 4.28 4.41
N GLN A 103 -0.76 3.35 4.71
CA GLN A 103 0.47 3.63 5.46
C GLN A 103 1.35 4.66 4.76
N LEU A 104 1.43 4.63 3.42
CA LEU A 104 2.15 5.62 2.63
C LEU A 104 1.55 7.03 2.73
N GLY A 105 0.21 7.13 2.74
CA GLY A 105 -0.49 8.38 3.02
C GLY A 105 -0.08 8.96 4.37
N LEU A 106 -0.13 8.16 5.42
CA LEU A 106 0.26 8.57 6.76
C LEU A 106 1.74 8.94 6.85
N HIS A 107 2.61 8.16 6.20
CA HIS A 107 4.04 8.44 6.08
C HIS A 107 4.30 9.81 5.47
N ARG A 108 3.58 10.21 4.41
CA ARG A 108 3.72 11.56 3.82
C ARG A 108 3.48 12.65 4.87
N TYR A 109 2.41 12.52 5.65
CA TYR A 109 2.05 13.53 6.65
C TYR A 109 3.08 13.60 7.76
N ASN A 110 3.43 12.47 8.36
CA ASN A 110 4.49 12.39 9.37
C ASN A 110 5.82 12.96 8.86
N PHE A 111 6.17 12.68 7.62
CA PHE A 111 7.40 13.16 7.01
C PHE A 111 7.41 14.68 6.79
N LEU A 112 6.27 15.29 6.44
CA LEU A 112 6.20 16.73 6.13
C LEU A 112 5.94 17.59 7.37
N GLU A 113 5.08 17.11 8.28
CA GLU A 113 4.68 17.83 9.48
C GLU A 113 5.57 17.49 10.70
N GLY A 114 6.47 16.51 10.57
CA GLY A 114 7.33 16.08 11.68
C GLY A 114 6.59 15.33 12.79
N THR A 115 5.46 14.70 12.48
CA THR A 115 4.61 13.99 13.44
C THR A 115 4.92 12.49 13.48
N ASN A 116 4.36 11.77 14.46
CA ASN A 116 4.63 10.36 14.74
C ASN A 116 3.35 9.48 14.75
N TYR A 117 2.33 9.85 13.97
CA TYR A 117 1.07 9.09 13.93
C TYR A 117 1.29 7.64 13.48
N ARG A 118 0.60 6.70 14.12
CA ARG A 118 0.67 5.27 13.80
C ARG A 118 -0.57 4.82 13.04
N PHE A 119 -0.37 3.97 12.04
CA PHE A 119 -1.48 3.42 11.28
C PHE A 119 -2.28 2.44 12.16
N SER A 120 -3.59 2.65 12.27
CA SER A 120 -4.48 1.81 13.07
C SER A 120 -5.31 0.89 12.18
N LEU A 121 -6.20 1.47 11.36
CA LEU A 121 -7.16 0.71 10.55
C LEU A 121 -7.43 1.41 9.22
N LEU A 122 -7.54 0.64 8.13
CA LEU A 122 -8.13 1.14 6.88
C LEU A 122 -9.65 0.91 6.92
N GLN A 123 -10.43 1.99 6.98
CA GLN A 123 -11.89 1.95 7.08
C GLN A 123 -12.53 1.67 5.72
N SER A 124 -12.18 2.48 4.73
CA SER A 124 -12.73 2.40 3.38
C SER A 124 -11.78 3.04 2.37
N TYR A 125 -12.03 2.76 1.09
CA TYR A 125 -11.37 3.48 0.01
C TYR A 125 -12.22 3.57 -1.24
N ASN A 126 -12.02 4.65 -2.00
CA ASN A 126 -12.60 4.83 -3.31
C ASN A 126 -11.51 4.67 -4.36
N ARG A 127 -11.77 3.86 -5.38
CA ARG A 127 -10.82 3.57 -6.45
C ARG A 127 -11.39 3.98 -7.80
N GLY A 128 -10.56 4.65 -8.62
CA GLY A 128 -10.87 4.87 -10.03
C GLY A 128 -11.03 3.56 -10.82
N MET A 129 -12.11 3.45 -11.60
CA MET A 129 -12.44 2.25 -12.40
C MET A 129 -11.68 2.17 -13.73
N THR A 130 -10.63 2.96 -13.92
CA THR A 130 -9.82 2.96 -15.14
C THR A 130 -9.02 1.66 -15.27
N SER A 131 -8.88 1.14 -16.50
CA SER A 131 -8.14 -0.10 -16.81
C SER A 131 -6.61 0.03 -16.63
N GLY A 132 -6.12 1.20 -16.25
CA GLY A 132 -4.69 1.51 -16.07
C GLY A 132 -4.38 2.05 -14.67
N ALA A 133 -3.50 3.06 -14.63
CA ALA A 133 -3.12 3.76 -13.41
C ALA A 133 -4.37 4.34 -12.72
N ALA A 134 -4.59 3.98 -11.45
CA ALA A 134 -5.79 4.36 -10.71
C ALA A 134 -5.46 5.31 -9.55
N ARG A 135 -6.47 6.11 -9.17
CA ARG A 135 -6.45 6.91 -7.94
C ARG A 135 -7.15 6.16 -6.81
N TYR A 136 -6.59 6.27 -5.62
CA TYR A 136 -7.06 5.66 -4.38
C TYR A 136 -7.28 6.79 -3.36
N TYR A 137 -8.54 7.05 -3.05
CA TYR A 137 -8.96 7.93 -1.98
C TYR A 137 -9.20 7.05 -0.75
N LEU A 138 -8.33 7.16 0.23
CA LEU A 138 -8.24 6.27 1.38
C LEU A 138 -8.76 6.99 2.61
N SER A 139 -9.68 6.34 3.34
CA SER A 139 -10.14 6.79 4.65
C SER A 139 -9.68 5.77 5.70
N LEU A 140 -8.82 6.23 6.61
CA LEU A 140 -8.13 5.40 7.60
C LEU A 140 -8.18 6.06 8.98
N PHE A 141 -7.85 5.28 10.01
CA PHE A 141 -7.66 5.76 11.37
C PHE A 141 -6.18 5.75 11.72
N ALA A 142 -5.73 6.81 12.37
CA ALA A 142 -4.35 6.95 12.83
C ALA A 142 -4.31 7.27 14.32
N ASP A 143 -3.48 6.55 15.06
CA ASP A 143 -3.28 6.73 16.49
C ASP A 143 -2.22 7.81 16.72
N CYS A 144 -2.56 8.79 17.55
CA CYS A 144 -1.65 9.85 17.98
C CYS A 144 -0.99 9.42 19.31
N PRO A 145 0.30 9.07 19.32
CA PRO A 145 0.98 8.67 20.55
C PRO A 145 0.92 9.75 21.63
N ASP A 146 1.04 11.02 21.23
CA ASP A 146 1.18 12.15 22.15
C ASP A 146 -0.14 12.48 22.89
N SER A 147 -1.28 12.16 22.30
CA SER A 147 -2.61 12.42 22.89
C SER A 147 -3.36 11.16 23.29
N GLY A 148 -2.88 9.97 22.89
CA GLY A 148 -3.60 8.70 23.06
C GLY A 148 -4.89 8.59 22.24
N ARG A 149 -5.15 9.52 21.32
CA ARG A 149 -6.40 9.57 20.53
C ARG A 149 -6.21 8.95 19.16
N THR A 150 -7.22 8.24 18.70
CA THR A 150 -7.35 7.79 17.32
C THR A 150 -8.11 8.83 16.51
N LEU A 151 -7.55 9.27 15.38
CA LEU A 151 -8.14 10.30 14.52
C LEU A 151 -8.46 9.75 13.12
N PRO A 152 -9.58 10.17 12.52
CA PRO A 152 -9.87 9.87 11.12
C PRO A 152 -8.91 10.65 10.22
N PHE A 153 -8.41 9.97 9.19
CA PHE A 153 -7.35 10.46 8.32
C PHE A 153 -7.66 10.12 6.86
N HIS A 154 -7.40 11.08 5.96
CA HIS A 154 -7.65 10.97 4.53
C HIS A 154 -6.35 11.02 3.76
N ALA A 155 -6.17 10.11 2.80
CA ALA A 155 -5.01 10.09 1.92
C ALA A 155 -5.39 9.84 0.46
N LEU A 156 -4.80 10.59 -0.47
CA LEU A 156 -4.96 10.39 -1.92
C LEU A 156 -3.65 9.89 -2.53
N VAL A 157 -3.66 8.63 -2.94
CA VAL A 157 -2.55 7.99 -3.66
C VAL A 157 -2.96 7.78 -5.11
N SER A 158 -2.17 8.29 -6.04
CA SER A 158 -2.35 8.07 -7.48
C SER A 158 -1.25 7.18 -8.00
N GLU A 159 -1.62 6.11 -8.69
CA GLU A 159 -0.68 5.38 -9.53
C GLU A 159 -0.43 6.18 -10.79
N ASN A 160 0.84 6.36 -11.14
CA ASN A 160 1.22 6.91 -12.44
C ASN A 160 1.37 5.80 -13.48
N ARG A 161 1.80 4.60 -13.03
CA ARG A 161 1.93 3.41 -13.88
C ARG A 161 1.60 2.14 -13.12
N ILE A 162 0.93 1.22 -13.82
CA ILE A 162 0.58 -0.11 -13.33
C ILE A 162 1.76 -1.09 -13.44
N GLY A 163 1.87 -2.02 -12.49
CA GLY A 163 2.82 -3.13 -12.51
C GLY A 163 4.27 -2.75 -12.18
N ARG A 164 4.49 -1.56 -11.63
CA ARG A 164 5.78 -1.08 -11.13
C ARG A 164 5.56 0.01 -10.09
N LEU A 165 6.55 0.21 -9.23
CA LEU A 165 6.54 1.32 -8.29
C LEU A 165 6.70 2.65 -9.04
N ASP A 166 5.59 3.33 -9.29
CA ASP A 166 5.52 4.66 -9.90
C ASP A 166 4.21 5.31 -9.46
N ILE A 167 4.24 5.96 -8.30
CA ILE A 167 3.06 6.46 -7.58
C ILE A 167 3.31 7.86 -7.03
N SER A 168 2.24 8.56 -6.66
CA SER A 168 2.28 9.90 -6.10
C SER A 168 1.24 10.06 -5.00
N VAL A 169 1.63 10.70 -3.91
CA VAL A 169 0.77 10.99 -2.77
C VAL A 169 0.47 12.49 -2.77
N HIS A 170 -0.77 12.84 -3.03
CA HIS A 170 -1.20 14.23 -3.26
C HIS A 170 -1.84 14.86 -2.01
N ILE A 171 -2.63 14.07 -1.29
CA ILE A 171 -3.34 14.50 -0.07
C ILE A 171 -2.94 13.53 1.03
N ALA A 172 -2.63 14.05 2.21
CA ALA A 172 -2.53 13.28 3.44
C ALA A 172 -2.83 14.24 4.60
N ARG A 173 -3.99 14.11 5.24
CA ARG A 173 -4.45 15.03 6.29
C ARG A 173 -5.42 14.35 7.25
N PRO A 174 -5.49 14.79 8.52
CA PRO A 174 -6.63 14.49 9.40
C PRO A 174 -7.94 15.01 8.78
N ARG A 175 -9.06 14.29 8.96
CA ARG A 175 -10.35 14.66 8.34
C ARG A 175 -10.84 16.06 8.73
N CYS A 176 -10.49 16.53 9.92
CA CYS A 176 -10.88 17.85 10.43
C CYS A 176 -9.97 19.00 9.96
N SER A 177 -9.02 18.76 9.06
CA SER A 177 -8.06 19.77 8.58
C SER A 177 -8.46 20.34 7.22
N GLU A 178 -8.53 21.67 7.11
CA GLU A 178 -8.85 22.43 5.88
C GLU A 178 -7.66 22.50 4.90
N GLU A 179 -6.99 21.38 4.60
CA GLU A 179 -6.06 21.35 3.47
C GLU A 179 -6.84 21.30 2.14
N GLN A 180 -7.01 22.43 1.46
CA GLN A 180 -7.60 22.42 0.12
C GLN A 180 -6.72 21.61 -0.85
N PRO A 181 -7.25 20.56 -1.51
CA PRO A 181 -6.52 19.82 -2.51
C PRO A 181 -6.23 20.71 -3.71
N ARG A 182 -5.00 21.20 -3.84
CA ARG A 182 -4.55 21.71 -5.15
C ARG A 182 -4.25 20.52 -6.02
N LEU A 183 -5.25 20.08 -6.79
CA LEU A 183 -5.07 19.11 -7.86
C LEU A 183 -4.29 19.75 -9.02
N CYS A 184 -3.04 20.14 -8.77
CA CYS A 184 -2.14 20.53 -9.84
C CYS A 184 -1.82 19.28 -10.66
N ARG A 185 -1.89 19.41 -12.00
CA ARG A 185 -1.43 18.36 -12.92
C ARG A 185 0.06 18.13 -12.60
N PRO A 186 0.48 16.91 -12.20
CA PRO A 186 1.87 16.68 -11.84
C PRO A 186 2.77 17.08 -13.00
N THR A 187 3.72 17.98 -12.77
CA THR A 187 4.87 18.17 -13.66
C THR A 187 5.80 16.98 -13.46
N TYR A 188 5.33 15.82 -13.92
CA TYR A 188 6.02 14.55 -13.76
C TYR A 188 7.30 14.57 -14.59
N THR A 189 8.43 14.86 -13.94
CA THR A 189 9.73 14.63 -14.57
C THR A 189 10.06 13.14 -14.45
N CYS A 190 9.78 12.39 -15.52
CA CYS A 190 10.10 10.98 -15.69
C CYS A 190 11.62 10.75 -15.83
N SER A 191 12.44 11.25 -14.91
CA SER A 191 13.86 10.96 -14.96
C SER A 191 14.07 9.45 -14.75
N PRO A 192 14.96 8.78 -15.50
CA PRO A 192 15.23 7.37 -15.28
C PRO A 192 15.80 7.13 -13.87
N LEU A 193 15.49 5.97 -13.27
CA LEU A 193 16.14 5.59 -12.01
C LEU A 193 17.65 5.47 -12.21
N PRO A 194 18.47 5.87 -11.22
CA PRO A 194 19.91 5.71 -11.31
C PRO A 194 20.30 4.23 -11.44
N ARG A 195 21.52 4.00 -11.90
CA ARG A 195 22.10 2.66 -11.92
C ARG A 195 22.44 2.22 -10.50
N TRP A 196 22.49 0.91 -10.29
CA TRP A 196 23.02 0.36 -9.05
C TRP A 196 24.48 0.82 -8.90
N PRO A 197 24.87 1.41 -7.76
CA PRO A 197 26.24 1.89 -7.53
C PRO A 197 27.24 0.74 -7.49
N SER A 198 28.46 0.99 -7.98
CA SER A 198 29.59 0.08 -7.80
C SER A 198 30.08 0.10 -6.35
N SER A 199 30.84 -0.92 -5.94
CA SER A 199 31.46 -0.96 -4.61
C SER A 199 32.31 0.29 -4.32
N GLU A 200 33.02 0.81 -5.34
CA GLU A 200 33.79 2.05 -5.24
C GLU A 200 32.90 3.29 -5.01
N MET A 201 31.70 3.34 -5.61
CA MET A 201 30.77 4.44 -5.37
C MET A 201 30.24 4.43 -3.93
N PHE A 202 30.03 3.25 -3.34
CA PHE A 202 29.64 3.14 -1.92
C PHE A 202 30.76 3.59 -0.97
N ALA A 203 32.02 3.47 -1.37
CA ALA A 203 33.16 3.93 -0.58
C ALA A 203 33.31 5.47 -0.60
N GLN A 204 32.65 6.17 -1.52
CA GLN A 204 32.61 7.64 -1.53
C GLN A 204 31.63 8.13 -0.45
N ARG A 205 31.92 9.29 0.17
CA ARG A 205 31.08 9.95 1.20
C ARG A 205 29.68 10.41 0.73
N ARG A 206 29.22 9.94 -0.43
CA ARG A 206 27.96 10.30 -1.09
C ARG A 206 26.77 9.43 -0.69
N PHE A 207 27.00 8.39 0.10
CA PHE A 207 25.97 7.48 0.59
C PHE A 207 25.97 7.47 2.12
N TYR A 208 24.78 7.58 2.69
CA TYR A 208 24.50 7.31 4.09
C TYR A 208 24.07 5.85 4.23
N THR A 209 24.89 5.02 4.86
CA THR A 209 24.55 3.62 5.14
C THR A 209 23.95 3.51 6.53
N LEU A 210 22.76 2.93 6.63
CA LEU A 210 22.09 2.75 7.92
C LEU A 210 22.79 1.66 8.72
N ASN A 211 23.03 1.93 10.01
CA ASN A 211 23.42 0.88 10.94
C ASN A 211 22.20 0.03 11.37
N GLU A 212 22.44 -1.06 12.10
CA GLU A 212 21.38 -1.99 12.50
C GLU A 212 20.31 -1.34 13.40
N HIS A 213 20.72 -0.48 14.33
CA HIS A 213 19.81 0.22 15.24
C HIS A 213 18.93 1.22 14.48
N GLU A 214 19.51 2.00 13.57
CA GLU A 214 18.75 2.90 12.70
C GLU A 214 17.78 2.14 11.81
N LEU A 215 18.21 1.01 11.24
CA LEU A 215 17.36 0.20 10.37
C LEU A 215 16.12 -0.31 11.13
N ARG A 216 16.29 -0.74 12.39
CA ARG A 216 15.19 -1.18 13.26
C ARG A 216 14.22 -0.06 13.63
N ASN A 217 14.71 1.18 13.74
CA ASN A 217 13.90 2.34 14.13
C ASN A 217 13.38 3.16 12.95
N THR A 218 13.71 2.78 11.71
CA THR A 218 13.31 3.51 10.50
C THR A 218 12.19 2.77 9.77
N ASP A 219 10.97 2.89 10.28
CA ASP A 219 9.78 2.17 9.79
C ASP A 219 9.50 2.38 8.30
N TRP A 220 9.81 3.58 7.77
CA TRP A 220 9.53 3.90 6.38
C TRP A 220 10.39 3.10 5.39
N VAL A 221 11.57 2.63 5.79
CA VAL A 221 12.44 1.80 4.93
C VAL A 221 11.71 0.51 4.56
N ARG A 222 11.08 -0.11 5.57
CA ARG A 222 10.28 -1.30 5.39
C ARG A 222 9.07 -1.04 4.50
N LEU A 223 8.35 0.05 4.76
CA LEU A 223 7.23 0.50 3.93
C LEU A 223 7.62 0.65 2.45
N TYR A 224 8.82 1.17 2.16
CA TYR A 224 9.27 1.36 0.78
C TYR A 224 9.55 0.03 0.08
N LEU A 225 10.12 -0.94 0.81
CA LEU A 225 10.27 -2.29 0.28
C LEU A 225 8.91 -2.93 -0.03
N ASP A 226 7.96 -2.79 0.88
CA ASP A 226 6.59 -3.31 0.70
C ASP A 226 5.93 -2.68 -0.52
N LEU A 227 6.03 -1.36 -0.69
CA LEU A 227 5.57 -0.66 -1.89
C LEU A 227 6.19 -1.20 -3.17
N ALA A 228 7.49 -1.48 -3.18
CA ALA A 228 8.17 -1.99 -4.37
C ALA A 228 7.60 -3.34 -4.83
N HIS A 229 7.21 -4.21 -3.90
CA HIS A 229 6.60 -5.50 -4.22
C HIS A 229 5.11 -5.39 -4.49
N SER A 230 4.35 -4.72 -3.63
CA SER A 230 2.89 -4.63 -3.72
C SER A 230 2.41 -3.93 -5.01
N THR A 231 3.21 -3.03 -5.58
CA THR A 231 2.90 -2.37 -6.87
C THR A 231 3.24 -3.23 -8.09
N CYS A 232 4.16 -4.19 -7.97
CA CYS A 232 4.54 -5.13 -9.03
C CYS A 232 3.66 -6.39 -9.00
N ASP A 233 3.35 -6.89 -7.81
CA ASP A 233 2.50 -8.04 -7.57
C ASP A 233 1.40 -7.69 -6.57
N ARG A 234 0.22 -7.41 -7.12
CA ARG A 234 -0.98 -7.03 -6.33
C ARG A 234 -1.62 -8.20 -5.60
N GLY A 235 -1.20 -9.43 -5.89
CA GLY A 235 -1.69 -10.62 -5.21
C GLY A 235 -0.94 -10.92 -3.91
N MET A 236 0.14 -10.19 -3.61
CA MET A 236 0.92 -10.43 -2.40
C MET A 236 0.09 -10.25 -1.14
N THR A 237 0.30 -11.15 -0.18
CA THR A 237 -0.28 -11.10 1.16
C THR A 237 0.66 -10.40 2.15
N ASP A 238 0.12 -9.97 3.30
CA ASP A 238 0.91 -9.41 4.40
C ASP A 238 1.99 -10.41 4.90
N SER A 239 1.68 -11.72 4.88
CA SER A 239 2.65 -12.77 5.24
C SER A 239 3.81 -12.86 4.26
N GLN A 240 3.54 -12.82 2.95
CA GLN A 240 4.58 -12.85 1.92
C GLN A 240 5.47 -11.62 1.97
N LEU A 241 4.89 -10.45 2.23
CA LEU A 241 5.69 -9.25 2.47
C LEU A 241 6.60 -9.48 3.67
N SER A 242 6.07 -9.96 4.80
CA SER A 242 6.81 -10.15 6.05
C SER A 242 8.01 -11.11 5.94
N ASP A 243 8.03 -12.00 4.94
CA ASP A 243 9.17 -12.89 4.66
C ASP A 243 10.40 -12.16 4.07
N PHE A 244 10.36 -10.85 3.79
CA PHE A 244 11.55 -10.10 3.38
C PHE A 244 12.38 -9.61 4.57
N TYR A 245 13.63 -10.07 4.65
CA TYR A 245 14.61 -9.62 5.66
C TYR A 245 15.56 -8.58 5.06
N ILE A 246 15.52 -7.35 5.55
CA ILE A 246 16.38 -6.26 5.06
C ILE A 246 17.76 -6.39 5.70
N GLU A 247 18.78 -6.53 4.86
CA GLU A 247 20.15 -6.76 5.31
C GLU A 247 20.98 -5.46 5.28
N GLN A 248 20.81 -4.65 4.23
CA GLN A 248 21.58 -3.42 4.10
C GLN A 248 20.78 -2.34 3.38
N VAL A 249 20.88 -1.10 3.87
CA VAL A 249 20.26 0.07 3.25
C VAL A 249 21.26 1.20 3.15
N ALA A 250 21.33 1.79 1.96
CA ALA A 250 22.11 2.98 1.68
C ALA A 250 21.22 4.06 1.06
N ILE A 251 21.42 5.29 1.48
CA ILE A 251 20.65 6.46 1.04
C ILE A 251 21.60 7.44 0.37
N ARG A 252 21.16 7.96 -0.77
CA ARG A 252 21.82 9.06 -1.46
C ARG A 252 20.86 10.25 -1.52
N SER A 253 21.31 11.39 -1.01
CA SER A 253 20.58 12.66 -1.22
C SER A 253 20.61 13.04 -2.70
N LEU A 254 19.50 13.57 -3.19
CA LEU A 254 19.43 14.22 -4.51
C LEU A 254 19.78 15.71 -4.45
N SER A 255 19.86 16.27 -3.25
CA SER A 255 20.43 17.60 -3.00
C SER A 255 21.94 17.47 -2.81
N ASP A 256 22.70 18.45 -3.28
CA ASP A 256 24.16 18.55 -3.12
C ASP A 256 24.58 18.91 -1.67
N ALA A 257 23.64 18.94 -0.73
CA ALA A 257 23.94 19.12 0.69
C ALA A 257 24.62 17.86 1.27
N ASP A 258 25.91 18.00 1.59
CA ASP A 258 26.68 17.02 2.36
C ASP A 258 26.61 17.36 3.87
N PRO A 259 26.43 16.37 4.77
CA PRO A 259 26.18 14.95 4.51
C PRO A 259 24.70 14.66 4.15
N PRO A 260 24.43 13.56 3.40
CA PRO A 260 23.07 13.11 3.12
C PRO A 260 22.31 12.78 4.41
N ARG A 261 21.18 13.45 4.63
CA ARG A 261 20.34 13.24 5.81
C ARG A 261 19.12 12.37 5.51
N LEU A 262 18.71 11.53 6.46
CA LEU A 262 17.53 10.65 6.37
C LEU A 262 16.21 11.41 6.08
N ASP A 263 16.11 12.62 6.62
CA ASP A 263 14.98 13.56 6.52
C ASP A 263 14.94 14.34 5.19
N SER A 264 15.94 14.17 4.31
CA SER A 264 16.01 14.91 3.05
C SER A 264 14.75 14.71 2.20
N LYS A 265 14.10 15.78 1.76
CA LYS A 265 12.88 15.74 0.93
C LYS A 265 12.98 14.83 -0.31
N SER A 266 14.16 14.78 -0.92
CA SER A 266 14.43 14.03 -2.15
C SER A 266 15.65 13.14 -2.00
N VAL A 267 15.44 11.83 -2.09
CA VAL A 267 16.47 10.79 -1.86
C VAL A 267 16.33 9.61 -2.81
N VAL A 268 17.42 8.88 -2.99
CA VAL A 268 17.43 7.55 -3.59
C VAL A 268 17.91 6.54 -2.55
N VAL A 269 17.09 5.52 -2.33
CA VAL A 269 17.30 4.44 -1.38
C VAL A 269 17.67 3.18 -2.14
N TYR A 270 18.75 2.55 -1.71
CA TYR A 270 19.29 1.30 -2.22
C TYR A 270 19.16 0.26 -1.12
N MET A 271 18.55 -0.88 -1.43
CA MET A 271 18.28 -1.93 -0.45
C MET A 271 18.82 -3.26 -0.95
N VAL A 272 19.47 -4.00 -0.06
CA VAL A 272 19.80 -5.42 -0.20
C VAL A 272 19.00 -6.16 0.86
N TYR A 273 18.29 -7.21 0.44
CA TYR A 273 17.41 -7.97 1.32
C TYR A 273 17.31 -9.43 0.87
N LYS A 274 16.90 -10.29 1.79
CA LYS A 274 16.69 -11.73 1.58
C LYS A 274 15.19 -12.01 1.52
N ASP A 275 14.82 -12.93 0.66
CA ASP A 275 13.51 -13.55 0.60
C ASP A 275 13.56 -14.86 1.39
N LEU A 276 13.05 -14.83 2.63
CA LEU A 276 13.13 -15.97 3.54
C LEU A 276 12.28 -17.15 3.04
N ALA A 277 11.19 -16.91 2.31
CA ALA A 277 10.40 -17.97 1.70
C ALA A 277 11.22 -18.74 0.66
N LYS A 278 12.02 -18.02 -0.15
CA LYS A 278 12.94 -18.64 -1.12
C LYS A 278 14.12 -19.32 -0.46
N ASP A 279 14.63 -18.74 0.63
CA ASP A 279 15.73 -19.33 1.42
C ASP A 279 15.35 -20.70 1.99
N ARG A 280 14.14 -20.81 2.56
CA ARG A 280 13.58 -22.09 3.06
C ARG A 280 13.47 -23.17 1.99
N LEU A 281 13.32 -22.77 0.72
CA LEU A 281 13.25 -23.67 -0.43
C LEU A 281 14.63 -23.99 -1.04
N GLY A 282 15.72 -23.46 -0.47
CA GLY A 282 17.07 -23.59 -1.02
C GLY A 282 17.27 -22.84 -2.34
N GLU A 283 16.39 -21.90 -2.67
CA GLU A 283 16.48 -21.07 -3.88
C GLU A 283 17.33 -19.80 -3.64
N PRO A 284 17.87 -19.16 -4.69
CA PRO A 284 18.53 -17.87 -4.55
C PRO A 284 17.63 -16.81 -3.90
N CYS A 285 17.91 -16.49 -2.63
CA CYS A 285 17.07 -15.64 -1.79
C CYS A 285 17.43 -14.15 -1.84
N TYR A 286 18.66 -13.79 -2.25
CA TYR A 286 19.11 -12.40 -2.27
C TYR A 286 18.43 -11.59 -3.38
N ARG A 287 17.99 -10.39 -3.01
CA ARG A 287 17.30 -9.42 -3.87
C ARG A 287 17.82 -8.01 -3.64
N LYS A 288 17.56 -7.14 -4.61
CA LYS A 288 17.95 -5.72 -4.61
C LYS A 288 16.75 -4.85 -4.96
N ALA A 289 16.66 -3.67 -4.34
CA ALA A 289 15.70 -2.64 -4.72
C ALA A 289 16.36 -1.26 -4.81
N ILE A 290 15.91 -0.45 -5.78
CA ILE A 290 16.21 0.98 -5.86
C ILE A 290 14.89 1.72 -5.84
N ILE A 291 14.78 2.69 -4.92
CA ILE A 291 13.56 3.48 -4.72
C ILE A 291 13.96 4.94 -4.62
N ARG A 292 13.39 5.78 -5.46
CA ARG A 292 13.56 7.23 -5.44
C ARG A 292 12.29 7.86 -4.86
N ARG A 293 12.49 8.69 -3.84
CA ARG A 293 11.49 9.58 -3.26
C ARG A 293 11.82 11.00 -3.68
N VAL A 294 10.83 11.74 -4.18
CA VAL A 294 10.98 13.17 -4.49
C VAL A 294 9.73 13.89 -4.00
N TYR A 295 9.93 14.90 -3.15
CA TYR A 295 8.89 15.86 -2.83
C TYR A 295 8.99 17.06 -3.78
N ASP A 296 7.90 17.36 -4.46
CA ASP A 296 7.76 18.52 -5.32
C ASP A 296 6.90 19.58 -4.61
N GLU A 297 7.49 20.74 -4.33
CA GLU A 297 6.81 21.83 -3.62
C GLU A 297 5.70 22.45 -4.47
N SER A 298 5.85 22.46 -5.81
CA SER A 298 4.89 23.07 -6.72
C SER A 298 3.57 22.31 -6.77
N SER A 299 3.65 20.97 -6.85
CA SER A 299 2.50 20.08 -6.82
C SER A 299 2.13 19.60 -5.42
N ARG A 300 2.90 19.99 -4.38
CA ARG A 300 2.79 19.51 -2.99
C ARG A 300 2.69 17.99 -2.87
N SER A 301 3.32 17.28 -3.81
CA SER A 301 3.14 15.85 -3.98
C SER A 301 4.42 15.10 -3.66
N LEU A 302 4.28 14.01 -2.92
CA LEU A 302 5.39 13.09 -2.63
C LEU A 302 5.35 11.96 -3.63
N THR A 303 6.37 11.86 -4.47
CA THR A 303 6.43 10.89 -5.58
C THR A 303 7.42 9.77 -5.28
N PHE A 304 7.06 8.57 -5.71
CA PHE A 304 7.87 7.38 -5.54
C PHE A 304 8.04 6.66 -6.87
N GLN A 305 9.28 6.35 -7.19
CA GLN A 305 9.62 5.51 -8.33
C GLN A 305 10.60 4.43 -7.89
N GLY A 306 10.41 3.20 -8.31
CA GLY A 306 11.33 2.14 -7.94
C GLY A 306 11.24 0.90 -8.79
N LYS A 307 12.16 0.00 -8.52
CA LYS A 307 12.22 -1.33 -9.12
C LYS A 307 12.98 -2.26 -8.18
N HIS A 308 12.62 -3.54 -8.20
CA HIS A 308 13.36 -4.59 -7.53
C HIS A 308 13.76 -5.69 -8.52
N TRP A 309 14.76 -6.49 -8.17
CA TRP A 309 15.18 -7.66 -8.96
C TRP A 309 15.95 -8.65 -8.10
N SER A 310 15.95 -9.91 -8.51
CA SER A 310 16.77 -10.98 -7.92
C SER A 310 18.17 -11.04 -8.56
N PHE A 311 19.15 -11.59 -7.83
CA PHE A 311 20.50 -11.80 -8.39
C PHE A 311 20.50 -12.82 -9.54
N SER A 312 19.62 -13.82 -9.49
CA SER A 312 19.44 -14.83 -10.54
C SER A 312 18.97 -14.19 -11.84
N GLU A 313 17.96 -13.33 -11.79
CA GLU A 313 17.50 -12.56 -12.95
C GLU A 313 18.59 -11.66 -13.54
N GLU A 314 19.49 -11.10 -12.71
CA GLU A 314 20.58 -10.27 -13.21
C GLU A 314 21.58 -11.09 -14.02
N LYS A 315 21.93 -12.30 -13.54
CA LYS A 315 22.78 -13.25 -14.27
C LYS A 315 22.10 -13.71 -15.57
N GLU A 316 20.80 -14.00 -15.52
CA GLU A 316 20.03 -14.44 -16.69
C GLU A 316 19.89 -13.33 -17.74
N LYS A 317 19.61 -12.08 -17.33
CA LYS A 317 19.59 -10.91 -18.22
C LYS A 317 20.96 -10.67 -18.86
N LYS A 318 22.06 -10.82 -18.10
CA LYS A 318 23.44 -10.74 -18.63
C LYS A 318 23.73 -11.87 -19.62
N LYS A 319 23.31 -13.10 -19.34
CA LYS A 319 23.43 -14.26 -20.24
C LYS A 319 22.65 -14.05 -21.54
N LYS A 320 21.35 -13.71 -21.46
CA LYS A 320 20.52 -13.37 -22.63
C LYS A 320 21.13 -12.25 -23.47
N LYS A 321 21.71 -11.21 -22.86
CA LYS A 321 22.39 -10.13 -23.58
C LYS A 321 23.67 -10.61 -24.27
N LYS A 322 24.46 -11.49 -23.64
CA LYS A 322 25.66 -12.11 -24.22
C LYS A 322 25.29 -13.03 -25.39
N ASP A 323 24.26 -13.84 -25.22
CA ASP A 323 23.78 -14.76 -26.26
C ASP A 323 23.19 -13.99 -27.45
N LYS A 324 22.43 -12.92 -27.21
CA LYS A 324 21.95 -12.02 -28.28
C LYS A 324 23.11 -11.36 -29.04
N LYS A 325 24.18 -10.93 -28.34
CA LYS A 325 25.39 -10.40 -28.98
C LYS A 325 26.13 -11.47 -29.78
N ARG A 326 26.31 -12.67 -29.23
CA ARG A 326 26.93 -13.82 -29.92
C ARG A 326 26.15 -14.19 -31.16
N PHE A 327 24.83 -14.25 -31.06
CA PHE A 327 23.94 -14.56 -32.17
C PHE A 327 23.96 -13.47 -33.25
N ALA A 328 24.01 -12.19 -32.86
CA ALA A 328 24.20 -11.09 -33.81
C ALA A 328 25.55 -11.16 -34.52
N LEU A 329 26.63 -11.50 -33.80
CA LEU A 329 27.97 -11.68 -34.37
C LEU A 329 28.01 -12.89 -35.33
N LEU A 330 27.35 -13.99 -34.95
CA LEU A 330 27.22 -15.19 -35.77
C LEU A 330 26.47 -14.88 -37.07
N LYS A 331 25.34 -14.15 -37.00
CA LYS A 331 24.60 -13.67 -38.18
C LYS A 331 25.47 -12.82 -39.11
N LYS A 332 26.28 -11.91 -38.54
CA LYS A 332 27.21 -11.07 -39.30
C LYS A 332 28.29 -11.91 -40.00
N ARG A 333 28.85 -12.94 -39.33
CA ARG A 333 29.86 -13.84 -39.90
C ARG A 333 29.31 -14.77 -40.99
N LEU A 334 28.05 -15.19 -40.85
CA LEU A 334 27.38 -16.04 -41.84
C LEU A 334 26.79 -15.25 -43.02
N GLY A 335 27.02 -13.94 -43.11
CA GLY A 335 26.48 -13.10 -44.19
C GLY A 335 24.97 -12.95 -44.18
N VAL A 336 24.28 -13.36 -43.10
CA VAL A 336 22.81 -13.37 -43.01
C VAL A 336 22.31 -11.97 -42.65
N CYS A 337 22.19 -11.11 -43.65
CA CYS A 337 21.51 -9.82 -43.55
C CYS A 337 20.02 -10.01 -43.90
N GLY A 338 19.17 -10.27 -42.90
CA GLY A 338 17.72 -10.41 -43.12
C GLY A 338 16.99 -11.24 -42.07
N ALA A 339 15.70 -10.96 -41.88
CA ALA A 339 14.87 -11.49 -40.81
C ALA A 339 14.50 -12.98 -41.01
N TRP A 340 15.36 -13.90 -40.57
CA TRP A 340 14.93 -15.27 -40.28
C TRP A 340 14.25 -15.30 -38.91
N ARG A 341 12.91 -15.33 -38.91
CA ARG A 341 12.09 -15.78 -37.78
C ARG A 341 12.04 -17.30 -37.86
N LEU A 342 12.92 -18.00 -37.14
CA LEU A 342 12.75 -19.43 -36.91
C LEU A 342 11.72 -19.59 -35.79
N GLY A 343 10.56 -20.15 -36.15
CA GLY A 343 9.52 -20.54 -35.22
C GLY A 343 10.06 -21.58 -34.25
N ILE A 344 9.98 -21.27 -32.96
CA ILE A 344 10.10 -22.24 -31.88
C ILE A 344 8.80 -23.05 -31.92
N ASP A 345 8.76 -24.10 -32.75
CA ASP A 345 7.69 -25.11 -32.74
C ASP A 345 8.17 -26.40 -33.43
N VAL A 346 9.29 -26.96 -32.97
CA VAL A 346 9.72 -28.31 -33.37
C VAL A 346 10.29 -29.06 -32.18
N TYR A 347 9.48 -29.28 -31.14
CA TYR A 347 9.64 -30.40 -30.20
C TYR A 347 8.27 -30.90 -29.73
N ARG A 348 7.42 -31.28 -30.68
CA ARG A 348 6.28 -32.17 -30.40
C ARG A 348 5.94 -32.99 -31.64
N LYS A 349 6.66 -34.10 -31.79
CA LYS A 349 6.27 -35.36 -32.46
C LYS A 349 7.51 -36.08 -32.94
N ARG A 350 7.82 -37.22 -32.32
CA ARG A 350 8.36 -38.44 -32.95
C ARG A 350 8.55 -39.54 -31.89
N GLY A 351 7.48 -40.29 -31.61
CA GLY A 351 7.54 -41.75 -31.64
C GLY A 351 6.81 -42.14 -32.95
N ILE A 352 7.54 -42.38 -34.05
CA ILE A 352 7.92 -43.71 -34.57
C ILE A 352 6.64 -44.55 -34.81
N ARG A 353 6.03 -44.43 -35.99
CA ARG A 353 6.24 -45.20 -37.25
C ARG A 353 5.39 -46.48 -37.31
N SER A 354 4.31 -46.33 -38.07
CA SER A 354 3.61 -47.27 -38.96
C SER A 354 4.23 -48.66 -39.23
N SER A 355 3.35 -49.68 -39.20
CA SER A 355 3.21 -50.62 -40.31
C SER A 355 1.73 -50.98 -40.50
N SER A 356 1.27 -50.80 -41.74
CA SER A 356 0.05 -51.33 -42.36
C SER A 356 0.01 -52.88 -42.25
N THR A 357 -1.11 -53.59 -42.36
CA THR A 357 -2.04 -53.69 -43.50
C THR A 357 -3.23 -54.58 -43.09
N THR A 358 -4.44 -54.16 -43.48
CA THR A 358 -5.60 -54.95 -43.95
C THR A 358 -5.60 -56.46 -43.70
N ARG A 359 -6.55 -56.98 -42.89
CA ARG A 359 -7.88 -57.42 -43.33
C ARG A 359 -8.78 -57.68 -42.12
#